data_AF-A0AA88PJK5-F1
#
_entry.id   AF-A0AA88PJK5-F1
#
_cell.length_a   1.000
_cell.length_b   1.000
_cell.length_c   1.000
_cell.angle_alpha   90.00
_cell.angle_beta   90.00
_cell.angle_gamma   90.00
#
_symmetry.space_group_name_H-M   'P 1'
#
loop_
_entity.id
_entity.type
_entity.pdbx_description
1 polymer ?
#
loop_
_entity_poly.entity_id
_entity_poly.type
_entity_poly.pdbx_seq_one_letter_code
_entity_poly.pdbx_strand_id
1 'polypeptide(L)'
;MVFIKKEREDAFSLKREDTEEQTGFVARTNERGKRVLFLEGEHISIQDMKMRPDPILEQEHIQRYLSKCIPDYPTPVEFNSTELTHVTNKTRVQEIWKLGGFKGLDKDSFSWWSLKINEADIRAAEERYLESLFPNRSEEEKTAQHPFLSQFTTSPAFDNKTSRYGNFNFTFPLTELMEAYKIQKCDGEEPILRIYGTKVFKKEIGYVVLVHSPVFNKKFSQFPELTSSPLVAYDGKKIIWKAQAICGTHNYQTVISGNTAFIQRMRAHQFYVWDHISLVFHTKDVLTFPKRKMKTSLNWCNLDLNVNLSNGEQCPHFEAEEFIKSLQVDDEEQDGEE
;
A
#
# COMPACT_ATOMS: atom_id res chain seq x y z
N MET A 1 -13.84 65.77 -15.73
CA MET A 1 -13.96 66.04 -14.27
C MET A 1 -14.82 64.91 -13.71
N VAL A 2 -14.41 63.96 -12.89
CA VAL A 2 -13.15 63.59 -12.22
C VAL A 2 -13.20 62.06 -12.07
N PHE A 3 -12.08 61.39 -12.35
CA PHE A 3 -11.81 59.99 -11.99
C PHE A 3 -11.80 59.82 -10.46
N ILE A 4 -12.07 58.62 -9.93
CA ILE A 4 -11.25 57.98 -8.88
C ILE A 4 -11.74 56.53 -8.68
N LYS A 5 -10.81 55.59 -8.87
CA LYS A 5 -10.82 54.20 -8.37
C LYS A 5 -10.84 54.19 -6.84
N LYS A 6 -11.42 53.15 -6.22
CA LYS A 6 -10.80 52.59 -5.01
C LYS A 6 -11.11 51.11 -4.83
N GLU A 7 -10.06 50.31 -4.93
CA GLU A 7 -9.92 48.99 -4.34
C GLU A 7 -10.10 49.05 -2.82
N ARG A 8 -10.61 47.97 -2.22
CA ARG A 8 -10.02 47.44 -0.98
C ARG A 8 -10.35 45.95 -0.82
N GLU A 9 -9.29 45.18 -1.00
CA GLU A 9 -9.03 43.95 -0.24
C GLU A 9 -9.18 44.22 1.26
N ASP A 10 -9.61 43.20 2.00
CA ASP A 10 -9.14 42.78 3.33
C ASP A 10 -10.17 41.80 3.89
N ALA A 11 -9.86 40.50 3.88
CA ALA A 11 -9.19 39.80 4.96
C ALA A 11 -10.19 39.16 5.94
N PHE A 12 -10.55 37.90 5.67
CA PHE A 12 -10.85 36.97 6.76
C PHE A 12 -9.69 35.99 6.89
N SER A 13 -8.63 36.54 7.50
CA SER A 13 -7.67 35.79 8.29
C SER A 13 -8.43 35.19 9.47
N LEU A 14 -8.74 33.90 9.40
CA LEU A 14 -8.95 33.11 10.61
C LEU A 14 -7.64 32.37 10.86
N LYS A 15 -6.75 33.08 11.55
CA LYS A 15 -5.70 32.49 12.36
C LYS A 15 -6.30 31.33 13.15
N ARG A 16 -5.85 30.11 12.87
CA ARG A 16 -5.83 29.04 13.87
C ARG A 16 -4.53 29.20 14.63
N GLU A 17 -4.55 30.10 15.61
CA GLU A 17 -3.67 29.97 16.78
C GLU A 17 -4.39 29.01 17.75
N ASP A 18 -3.59 28.18 18.42
CA ASP A 18 -3.93 27.00 19.24
C ASP A 18 -3.86 25.64 18.50
N THR A 19 -2.66 25.30 18.04
CA THR A 19 -2.26 23.90 17.81
C THR A 19 -1.92 23.26 19.15
N GLU A 20 -2.92 22.69 19.82
CA GLU A 20 -2.64 21.46 20.59
C GLU A 20 -2.08 20.44 19.59
N GLU A 21 -0.91 19.87 19.89
CA GLU A 21 -0.42 18.70 19.17
C GLU A 21 -1.52 17.63 19.24
N GLN A 22 -2.20 17.38 18.12
CA GLN A 22 -3.18 16.29 18.04
C GLN A 22 -2.43 14.96 18.05
N THR A 23 -2.09 14.49 19.24
CA THR A 23 -1.37 13.23 19.47
C THR A 23 -2.36 12.06 19.45
N GLY A 24 -2.83 11.61 18.30
CA GLY A 24 -3.79 10.50 18.26
C GLY A 24 -4.33 10.15 16.89
N PHE A 25 -5.15 9.10 16.83
CA PHE A 25 -5.91 8.80 15.63
C PHE A 25 -6.97 9.87 15.40
N VAL A 26 -7.12 10.31 14.16
CA VAL A 26 -8.21 11.20 13.75
C VAL A 26 -9.13 10.45 12.80
N ALA A 27 -10.43 10.43 13.11
CA ALA A 27 -11.44 9.89 12.22
C ALA A 27 -11.64 10.83 11.02
N ARG A 28 -11.45 10.31 9.81
CA ARG A 28 -11.66 11.01 8.54
C ARG A 28 -12.57 10.18 7.64
N THR A 29 -13.22 10.82 6.68
CA THR A 29 -13.92 10.14 5.58
C THR A 29 -13.08 10.26 4.33
N ASN A 30 -12.72 9.13 3.71
CA ASN A 30 -11.97 9.13 2.47
C ASN A 30 -12.87 9.46 1.26
N GLU A 31 -12.26 9.60 0.08
CA GLU A 31 -12.97 9.97 -1.16
C GLU A 31 -14.01 8.94 -1.62
N ARG A 32 -13.94 7.72 -1.09
CA ARG A 32 -14.91 6.63 -1.32
C ARG A 32 -16.03 6.61 -0.27
N GLY A 33 -16.15 7.67 0.53
CA GLY A 33 -17.14 7.77 1.60
C GLY A 33 -16.93 6.79 2.75
N LYS A 34 -15.73 6.20 2.88
CA LYS A 34 -15.41 5.24 3.94
C LYS A 34 -14.71 5.95 5.09
N ARG A 35 -15.17 5.65 6.29
CA ARG A 35 -14.53 6.11 7.53
C ARG A 35 -13.19 5.41 7.71
N VAL A 36 -12.16 6.19 7.99
CA VAL A 36 -10.78 5.74 8.23
C VAL A 36 -10.26 6.47 9.46
N LEU A 37 -9.54 5.76 10.31
CA LEU A 37 -8.74 6.38 11.35
C LEU A 37 -7.35 6.61 10.80
N PHE A 38 -6.84 7.81 10.97
CA PHE A 38 -5.53 8.19 10.46
C PHE A 38 -4.66 8.73 11.58
N LEU A 39 -3.51 8.10 11.77
CA LEU A 39 -2.44 8.57 12.63
C LEU A 39 -1.35 9.16 11.73
N GLU A 40 -1.21 10.47 11.78
CA GLU A 40 -0.38 11.24 10.87
C GLU A 40 1.11 11.16 11.26
N GLY A 41 2.01 10.99 10.28
CA GLY A 41 3.45 11.01 10.51
C GLY A 41 4.07 9.81 11.24
N GLU A 42 3.27 8.79 11.58
CA GLU A 42 3.73 7.64 12.37
C GLU A 42 3.35 6.29 11.72
N HIS A 43 4.31 5.37 11.68
CA HIS A 43 4.06 3.93 11.47
C HIS A 43 4.00 3.23 12.82
N ILE A 44 2.82 3.23 13.44
CA ILE A 44 2.62 2.64 14.77
C ILE A 44 2.52 1.12 14.68
N SER A 45 3.23 0.39 15.54
CA SER A 45 3.15 -1.07 15.55
C SER A 45 1.81 -1.55 16.08
N ILE A 46 1.38 -2.76 15.68
CA ILE A 46 0.14 -3.37 16.21
C ILE A 46 0.21 -3.51 17.74
N GLN A 47 1.39 -3.80 18.30
CA GLN A 47 1.58 -3.92 19.74
C GLN A 47 1.41 -2.57 20.44
N ASP A 48 2.01 -1.50 19.91
CA ASP A 48 1.88 -0.17 20.48
C ASP A 48 0.43 0.34 20.35
N MET A 49 -0.22 0.05 19.22
CA MET A 49 -1.64 0.36 19.02
C MET A 49 -2.55 -0.35 20.04
N LYS A 50 -2.24 -1.59 20.45
CA LYS A 50 -2.98 -2.30 21.52
C LYS A 50 -2.81 -1.63 22.89
N MET A 51 -1.62 -1.09 23.16
CA MET A 51 -1.25 -0.50 24.45
C MET A 51 -1.65 0.98 24.55
N ARG A 52 -1.90 1.64 23.43
CA ARG A 52 -2.28 3.05 23.37
C ARG A 52 -3.73 3.23 23.82
N PRO A 53 -4.01 3.99 24.89
CA PRO A 53 -5.38 4.36 25.25
C PRO A 53 -5.85 5.44 24.27
N ASP A 54 -6.53 5.03 23.20
CA ASP A 54 -7.15 5.94 22.23
C ASP A 54 -8.68 5.68 22.18
N PRO A 55 -9.51 6.61 22.70
CA PRO A 55 -10.97 6.45 22.73
C PRO A 55 -11.59 6.19 21.37
N ILE A 56 -10.96 6.66 20.28
CA ILE A 56 -11.50 6.50 18.92
C ILE A 56 -11.32 5.05 18.46
N LEU A 57 -10.24 4.36 18.86
CA LEU A 57 -10.07 2.92 18.56
C LEU A 57 -11.16 2.07 19.22
N GLU A 58 -11.61 2.44 20.41
CA GLU A 58 -12.73 1.80 21.10
C GLU A 58 -14.06 2.12 20.43
N GLN A 59 -14.32 3.39 20.14
CA GLN A 59 -15.55 3.86 19.51
C GLN A 59 -15.78 3.21 18.14
N GLU A 60 -14.72 3.00 17.35
CA GLU A 60 -14.80 2.36 16.04
C GLU A 60 -14.76 0.81 16.11
N HIS A 61 -14.82 0.23 17.30
CA HIS A 61 -14.78 -1.22 17.53
C HIS A 61 -13.51 -1.93 17.00
N ILE A 62 -12.43 -1.17 16.76
CA ILE A 62 -11.14 -1.71 16.32
C ILE A 62 -10.48 -2.45 17.48
N GLN A 63 -10.62 -1.92 18.70
CA GLN A 63 -10.08 -2.54 19.91
C GLN A 63 -10.55 -3.99 20.08
N ARG A 64 -11.79 -4.31 19.69
CA ARG A 64 -12.33 -5.68 19.71
C ARG A 64 -11.50 -6.67 18.88
N TYR A 65 -10.86 -6.22 17.81
CA TYR A 65 -10.03 -7.05 16.94
C TYR A 65 -8.59 -7.07 17.46
N LEU A 66 -8.04 -5.90 17.84
CA LEU A 66 -6.70 -5.78 18.41
C LEU A 66 -6.52 -6.57 19.72
N SER A 67 -7.53 -6.60 20.58
CA SER A 67 -7.49 -7.24 21.90
C SER A 67 -7.68 -8.76 21.86
N LYS A 68 -7.89 -9.35 20.68
CA LYS A 68 -8.06 -10.80 20.59
C LYS A 68 -6.78 -11.54 20.97
N CYS A 69 -6.97 -12.59 21.76
CA CYS A 69 -5.97 -13.63 21.93
C CYS A 69 -5.95 -14.48 20.65
N ILE A 70 -4.92 -14.30 19.84
CA ILE A 70 -4.67 -15.06 18.62
C ILE A 70 -3.60 -16.10 18.92
N PRO A 71 -3.77 -17.37 18.50
CA PRO A 71 -2.74 -18.38 18.68
C PRO A 71 -1.44 -18.02 17.98
N ASP A 72 -0.35 -18.67 18.36
CA ASP A 72 0.95 -18.45 17.74
C ASP A 72 0.87 -18.62 16.22
N TYR A 73 1.42 -17.66 15.51
CA TYR A 73 1.52 -17.64 14.05
C TYR A 73 2.82 -16.93 13.65
N PRO A 74 3.26 -17.04 12.39
CA PRO A 74 4.50 -16.41 11.96
C PRO A 74 4.38 -14.89 12.04
N THR A 75 5.09 -14.28 12.98
CA THR A 75 5.16 -12.81 13.14
C THR A 75 6.38 -12.41 13.97
N PRO A 76 7.06 -11.30 13.65
CA PRO A 76 6.97 -10.56 12.40
C PRO A 76 7.61 -11.35 11.23
N VAL A 77 7.15 -11.10 10.00
CA VAL A 77 7.69 -11.73 8.78
C VAL A 77 8.15 -10.65 7.82
N GLU A 78 9.37 -10.78 7.30
CA GLU A 78 9.95 -9.80 6.38
C GLU A 78 9.68 -10.17 4.91
N PHE A 79 8.87 -9.35 4.24
CA PHE A 79 8.64 -9.42 2.80
C PHE A 79 9.46 -8.36 2.08
N ASN A 80 10.05 -8.77 0.96
CA ASN A 80 10.83 -7.91 0.09
C ASN A 80 10.10 -7.81 -1.25
N SER A 81 9.52 -6.66 -1.56
CA SER A 81 8.72 -6.47 -2.78
C SER A 81 9.42 -5.52 -3.76
N THR A 82 9.50 -5.96 -5.01
CA THR A 82 10.09 -5.21 -6.14
C THR A 82 9.05 -4.78 -7.18
N GLU A 83 7.78 -5.13 -6.98
CA GLU A 83 6.69 -4.79 -7.89
C GLU A 83 5.59 -4.04 -7.13
N LEU A 84 5.04 -3.01 -7.76
CA LEU A 84 3.89 -2.27 -7.26
C LEU A 84 2.70 -2.44 -8.18
N THR A 85 1.51 -2.36 -7.59
CA THR A 85 0.24 -2.45 -8.30
C THR A 85 -0.63 -1.23 -8.05
N HIS A 86 -1.14 -0.61 -9.12
CA HIS A 86 -2.18 0.41 -9.08
C HIS A 86 -3.51 -0.20 -9.50
N VAL A 87 -4.40 -0.45 -8.53
CA VAL A 87 -5.73 -0.97 -8.80
C VAL A 87 -6.70 0.16 -9.13
N THR A 88 -7.50 -0.04 -10.17
CA THR A 88 -8.48 0.93 -10.61
C THR A 88 -9.68 0.28 -11.32
N ASN A 89 -10.65 1.08 -11.76
CA ASN A 89 -11.84 0.63 -12.49
C ASN A 89 -11.76 0.99 -13.99
N LYS A 90 -12.69 0.52 -14.82
CA LYS A 90 -12.66 0.69 -16.29
C LYS A 90 -12.67 2.18 -16.66
N THR A 91 -13.52 2.98 -16.01
CA THR A 91 -13.60 4.44 -16.21
C THR A 91 -12.22 5.08 -16.00
N ARG A 92 -11.56 4.76 -14.89
CA ARG A 92 -10.22 5.29 -14.58
C ARG A 92 -9.14 4.74 -15.51
N VAL A 93 -9.22 3.48 -15.97
CA VAL A 93 -8.30 2.98 -16.99
C VAL A 93 -8.40 3.82 -18.26
N GLN A 94 -9.60 4.19 -18.70
CA GLN A 94 -9.77 5.03 -19.89
C GLN A 94 -9.16 6.43 -19.70
N GLU A 95 -9.29 7.02 -18.51
CA GLU A 95 -8.66 8.31 -18.19
C GLU A 95 -7.13 8.21 -18.17
N ILE A 96 -6.59 7.22 -17.46
CA ILE A 96 -5.16 6.92 -17.40
C ILE A 96 -4.61 6.71 -18.80
N TRP A 97 -5.32 5.94 -19.64
CA TRP A 97 -4.95 5.68 -21.03
C TRP A 97 -4.93 6.95 -21.89
N LYS A 98 -5.96 7.80 -21.79
CA LYS A 98 -6.03 9.07 -22.53
C LYS A 98 -4.95 10.06 -22.12
N LEU A 99 -4.59 10.09 -20.84
CA LEU A 99 -3.53 10.95 -20.31
C LEU A 99 -2.13 10.39 -20.56
N GLY A 100 -2.02 9.12 -20.98
CA GLY A 100 -0.74 8.43 -21.16
C GLY A 100 -0.03 8.14 -19.84
N GLY A 101 -0.75 8.07 -18.71
CA GLY A 101 -0.12 7.84 -17.41
C GLY A 101 -0.97 8.14 -16.18
N PHE A 102 -0.31 8.18 -15.03
CA PHE A 102 -0.96 8.25 -13.72
C PHE A 102 -0.91 9.66 -13.15
N LYS A 103 -2.06 10.16 -12.71
CA LYS A 103 -2.19 11.47 -12.06
C LYS A 103 -2.80 11.29 -10.67
N GLY A 104 -2.35 12.11 -9.73
CA GLY A 104 -2.98 12.20 -8.42
C GLY A 104 -4.35 12.85 -8.54
N LEU A 105 -5.39 12.14 -8.12
CA LEU A 105 -6.78 12.58 -8.26
C LEU A 105 -7.38 13.08 -6.95
N ASP A 106 -6.70 12.83 -5.83
CA ASP A 106 -7.15 13.31 -4.54
C ASP A 106 -6.74 14.77 -4.29
N LYS A 107 -7.26 15.34 -3.19
CA LYS A 107 -6.96 16.72 -2.77
C LYS A 107 -5.47 16.99 -2.62
N ASP A 108 -4.69 15.96 -2.29
CA ASP A 108 -3.27 16.05 -2.08
C ASP A 108 -2.46 15.71 -3.34
N SER A 109 -3.13 15.35 -4.44
CA SER A 109 -2.54 14.91 -5.70
C SER A 109 -1.71 13.63 -5.54
N PHE A 110 -2.23 12.63 -4.83
CA PHE A 110 -1.59 11.34 -4.68
C PHE A 110 -2.09 10.28 -5.66
N SER A 111 -1.14 9.57 -6.26
CA SER A 111 -1.35 8.31 -6.96
C SER A 111 -1.02 7.15 -6.02
N TRP A 112 -2.01 6.29 -5.75
CA TRP A 112 -1.94 5.22 -4.75
C TRP A 112 -1.49 3.89 -5.36
N TRP A 113 -0.54 3.23 -4.71
CA TRP A 113 0.04 1.95 -5.13
C TRP A 113 0.15 1.00 -3.94
N SER A 114 -0.07 -0.29 -4.19
CA SER A 114 0.11 -1.36 -3.21
C SER A 114 1.28 -2.25 -3.60
N LEU A 115 1.89 -2.92 -2.63
CA LEU A 115 2.89 -3.94 -2.93
C LEU A 115 2.22 -5.12 -3.65
N LYS A 116 2.91 -5.67 -4.64
CA LYS A 116 2.57 -6.97 -5.20
C LYS A 116 3.46 -8.02 -4.55
N ILE A 117 2.84 -8.95 -3.84
CA ILE A 117 3.54 -10.06 -3.17
C ILE A 117 3.18 -11.35 -3.89
N ASN A 118 4.16 -11.97 -4.56
CA ASN A 118 3.97 -13.22 -5.28
C ASN A 118 4.41 -14.44 -4.44
N GLU A 119 4.22 -15.65 -4.98
CA GLU A 119 4.58 -16.87 -4.27
C GLU A 119 6.09 -17.01 -4.01
N ALA A 120 6.94 -16.47 -4.89
CA ALA A 120 8.39 -16.46 -4.66
C ALA A 120 8.76 -15.53 -3.51
N ASP A 121 8.10 -14.38 -3.38
CA ASP A 121 8.29 -13.46 -2.25
C ASP A 121 7.89 -14.12 -0.93
N ILE A 122 6.79 -14.89 -0.92
CA ILE A 122 6.35 -15.65 0.25
C ILE A 122 7.36 -16.73 0.62
N ARG A 123 7.86 -17.51 -0.35
CA ARG A 123 8.89 -18.53 -0.08
C ARG A 123 10.18 -17.92 0.47
N ALA A 124 10.63 -16.82 -0.12
CA ALA A 124 11.83 -16.13 0.35
C ALA A 124 11.62 -15.51 1.74
N ALA A 125 10.41 -15.03 2.06
CA ALA A 125 10.08 -14.53 3.39
C ALA A 125 10.06 -15.65 4.44
N GLU A 126 9.57 -16.84 4.08
CA GLU A 126 9.62 -18.01 4.94
C GLU A 126 11.05 -18.45 5.26
N GLU A 127 11.92 -18.47 4.25
CA GLU A 127 13.34 -18.79 4.44
C GLU A 127 14.00 -17.84 5.45
N ARG A 128 13.85 -16.52 5.25
CA ARG A 128 14.35 -15.49 6.19
C ARG A 128 13.77 -15.67 7.60
N TYR A 129 12.47 -15.96 7.69
CA TYR A 129 11.80 -16.17 8.98
C TYR A 129 12.39 -17.39 9.72
N LEU A 130 12.60 -18.49 9.00
CA LEU A 130 13.17 -19.71 9.57
C LEU A 130 14.66 -19.58 9.92
N GLU A 131 15.44 -18.84 9.12
CA GLU A 131 16.83 -18.50 9.46
C GLU A 131 16.91 -17.66 10.74
N SER A 132 15.98 -16.73 10.92
CA SER A 132 15.86 -15.95 12.16
C SER A 132 15.48 -16.80 13.37
N LEU A 133 14.60 -17.80 13.21
CA LEU A 133 14.17 -18.67 14.30
C LEU A 133 15.21 -19.73 14.65
N PHE A 134 15.83 -20.32 13.63
CA PHE A 134 16.72 -21.47 13.75
C PHE A 134 18.03 -21.21 12.96
N PRO A 135 18.93 -20.36 13.49
CA PRO A 135 20.12 -19.92 12.77
C PRO A 135 21.15 -21.04 12.51
N ASN A 136 21.11 -22.12 13.30
CA ASN A 136 22.10 -23.20 13.27
C ASN A 136 21.58 -24.49 12.63
N ARG A 137 20.59 -24.41 11.72
CA ARG A 137 20.04 -25.60 11.05
C ARG A 137 21.06 -26.27 10.14
N SER A 138 21.10 -27.60 10.17
CA SER A 138 21.82 -28.39 9.16
C SER A 138 21.12 -28.34 7.81
N GLU A 139 21.82 -28.70 6.73
CA GLU A 139 21.23 -28.75 5.39
C GLU A 139 20.12 -29.82 5.28
N GLU A 140 20.23 -30.91 6.04
CA GLU A 140 19.19 -31.92 6.16
C GLU A 140 17.93 -31.36 6.82
N GLU A 141 18.08 -30.58 7.91
CA GLU A 141 16.96 -29.92 8.59
C GLU A 141 16.29 -28.86 7.71
N LYS A 142 17.07 -28.10 6.94
CA LYS A 142 16.54 -27.14 5.96
C LYS A 142 15.74 -27.84 4.87
N THR A 143 16.26 -28.94 4.33
CA THR A 143 15.61 -29.70 3.25
C THR A 143 14.34 -30.42 3.73
N ALA A 144 14.31 -30.86 4.99
CA ALA A 144 13.14 -31.52 5.58
C ALA A 144 12.01 -30.56 5.97
N GLN A 145 12.28 -29.25 6.05
CA GLN A 145 11.28 -28.25 6.41
C GLN A 145 10.23 -28.08 5.31
N HIS A 146 8.99 -28.45 5.60
CA HIS A 146 7.87 -28.20 4.71
C HIS A 146 7.43 -26.74 4.75
N PRO A 147 7.09 -26.12 3.59
CA PRO A 147 6.56 -24.78 3.56
C PRO A 147 5.21 -24.66 4.28
N PHE A 148 5.03 -23.58 5.03
CA PHE A 148 3.82 -23.31 5.80
C PHE A 148 3.30 -21.87 5.73
N LEU A 149 4.14 -20.89 5.40
CA LEU A 149 3.82 -19.47 5.47
C LEU A 149 2.65 -19.10 4.54
N SER A 150 2.52 -19.80 3.41
CA SER A 150 1.39 -19.65 2.48
C SER A 150 0.03 -19.96 3.11
N GLN A 151 -0.02 -20.78 4.16
CA GLN A 151 -1.24 -21.06 4.93
C GLN A 151 -1.64 -19.90 5.85
N PHE A 152 -0.71 -18.99 6.14
CA PHE A 152 -0.92 -17.81 6.97
C PHE A 152 -1.11 -16.53 6.14
N THR A 153 -0.52 -16.41 4.95
CA THR A 153 -0.67 -15.24 4.04
C THR A 153 -2.03 -15.23 3.35
N THR A 154 -3.09 -15.11 4.15
CA THR A 154 -4.50 -15.17 3.74
C THR A 154 -5.17 -13.80 3.78
N SER A 155 -4.44 -12.75 4.17
CA SER A 155 -4.96 -11.40 4.08
C SER A 155 -5.06 -10.95 2.61
N PRO A 156 -5.91 -9.96 2.31
CA PRO A 156 -6.04 -9.39 0.96
C PRO A 156 -4.74 -8.83 0.38
N ALA A 157 -3.76 -8.48 1.22
CA ALA A 157 -2.47 -8.00 0.77
C ALA A 157 -1.68 -9.03 -0.05
N PHE A 158 -2.03 -10.32 0.07
CA PHE A 158 -1.41 -11.44 -0.64
C PHE A 158 -2.31 -12.01 -1.76
N ASP A 159 -3.50 -11.44 -1.99
CA ASP A 159 -4.39 -11.88 -3.06
C ASP A 159 -4.17 -11.04 -4.33
N ASN A 160 -3.47 -11.63 -5.30
CA ASN A 160 -3.22 -11.01 -6.61
C ASN A 160 -4.35 -11.28 -7.62
N LYS A 161 -5.33 -12.12 -7.28
CA LYS A 161 -6.43 -12.54 -8.18
C LYS A 161 -7.71 -11.76 -7.92
N THR A 162 -7.90 -11.29 -6.69
CA THR A 162 -9.07 -10.55 -6.24
C THR A 162 -8.64 -9.19 -5.73
N SER A 163 -9.44 -8.16 -6.00
CA SER A 163 -9.20 -6.82 -5.52
C SER A 163 -10.46 -6.21 -4.92
N ARG A 164 -10.27 -5.38 -3.91
CA ARG A 164 -11.34 -4.60 -3.29
C ARG A 164 -11.61 -3.28 -3.98
N TYR A 165 -10.64 -2.78 -4.73
CA TYR A 165 -10.61 -1.36 -5.15
C TYR A 165 -11.01 -1.13 -6.61
N GLY A 166 -11.09 -2.21 -7.42
CA GLY A 166 -11.46 -2.18 -8.83
C GLY A 166 -11.13 -3.48 -9.55
N ASN A 167 -11.53 -3.60 -10.82
CA ASN A 167 -11.33 -4.80 -11.65
C ASN A 167 -10.08 -4.76 -12.52
N PHE A 168 -9.36 -3.64 -12.56
CA PHE A 168 -8.16 -3.48 -13.37
C PHE A 168 -6.99 -3.17 -12.48
N ASN A 169 -5.81 -3.64 -12.86
CA ASN A 169 -4.60 -3.31 -12.14
C ASN A 169 -3.44 -3.11 -13.11
N PHE A 170 -2.65 -2.07 -12.86
CA PHE A 170 -1.38 -1.87 -13.53
C PHE A 170 -0.27 -2.36 -12.62
N THR A 171 0.58 -3.27 -13.10
CA THR A 171 1.76 -3.72 -12.35
C THR A 171 3.04 -3.20 -12.98
N PHE A 172 3.87 -2.57 -12.16
CA PHE A 172 5.18 -2.07 -12.58
C PHE A 172 6.28 -2.51 -11.62
N PRO A 173 7.51 -2.75 -12.13
CA PRO A 173 8.69 -2.79 -11.28
C PRO A 173 8.84 -1.48 -10.51
N LEU A 174 9.15 -1.58 -9.21
CA LEU A 174 9.37 -0.43 -8.33
C LEU A 174 10.49 0.47 -8.88
N THR A 175 11.59 -0.12 -9.32
CA THR A 175 12.74 0.62 -9.87
C THR A 175 12.35 1.44 -11.10
N GLU A 176 11.51 0.90 -11.98
CA GLU A 176 11.03 1.60 -13.17
C GLU A 176 10.10 2.76 -12.80
N LEU A 177 9.19 2.57 -11.84
CA LEU A 177 8.33 3.67 -11.33
C LEU A 177 9.16 4.77 -10.68
N MET A 178 10.13 4.40 -9.85
CA MET A 178 11.00 5.35 -9.16
C MET A 178 11.88 6.14 -10.14
N GLU A 179 12.43 5.47 -11.16
CA GLU A 179 13.23 6.13 -12.20
C GLU A 179 12.38 7.08 -13.06
N ALA A 180 11.20 6.63 -13.50
CA ALA A 180 10.28 7.49 -14.23
C ALA A 180 9.87 8.71 -13.39
N TYR A 181 9.61 8.52 -12.09
CA TYR A 181 9.28 9.62 -11.18
C TYR A 181 10.45 10.58 -10.99
N LYS A 182 11.68 10.06 -10.81
CA LYS A 182 12.92 10.84 -10.72
C LYS A 182 13.10 11.74 -11.94
N ILE A 183 13.04 11.16 -13.14
CA ILE A 183 13.24 11.90 -14.40
C ILE A 183 12.13 12.93 -14.62
N GLN A 184 10.86 12.54 -14.45
CA GLN A 184 9.73 13.38 -14.87
C GLN A 184 9.19 14.32 -13.79
N LYS A 185 9.48 14.07 -12.51
CA LYS A 185 8.89 14.80 -11.37
C LYS A 185 9.94 15.39 -10.43
N CYS A 186 11.18 14.91 -10.46
CA CYS A 186 12.26 15.38 -9.60
C CYS A 186 13.40 16.05 -10.36
N ASP A 187 13.25 16.35 -11.66
CA ASP A 187 14.30 16.94 -12.49
C ASP A 187 15.63 16.14 -12.44
N GLY A 188 15.52 14.81 -12.28
CA GLY A 188 16.67 13.91 -12.15
C GLY A 188 17.23 13.76 -10.73
N GLU A 189 16.72 14.48 -9.74
CA GLU A 189 17.09 14.30 -8.33
C GLU A 189 16.39 13.09 -7.69
N GLU A 190 17.02 12.51 -6.66
CA GLU A 190 16.44 11.37 -5.96
C GLU A 190 15.10 11.73 -5.27
N PRO A 191 14.03 10.94 -5.49
CA PRO A 191 12.76 11.13 -4.79
C PRO A 191 12.92 10.95 -3.28
N ILE A 192 12.23 11.76 -2.49
CA ILE A 192 12.24 11.67 -1.03
C ILE A 192 11.09 10.79 -0.56
N LEU A 193 11.40 9.82 0.31
CA LEU A 193 10.40 8.94 0.94
C LEU A 193 10.16 9.37 2.39
N ARG A 194 8.89 9.55 2.75
CA ARG A 194 8.45 9.97 4.09
C ARG A 194 7.38 9.04 4.66
N ILE A 195 7.35 8.95 5.98
CA ILE A 195 6.29 8.29 6.74
C ILE A 195 5.07 9.21 6.71
N TYR A 196 4.09 8.91 5.86
CA TYR A 196 2.87 9.70 5.78
C TYR A 196 1.96 9.41 6.97
N GLY A 197 1.88 8.14 7.38
CA GLY A 197 1.16 7.75 8.57
C GLY A 197 0.56 6.35 8.50
N THR A 198 -0.22 6.02 9.53
CA THR A 198 -0.94 4.75 9.65
C THR A 198 -2.43 4.96 9.42
N LYS A 199 -3.01 4.25 8.45
CA LYS A 199 -4.45 4.18 8.22
C LYS A 199 -5.01 2.93 8.86
N VAL A 200 -6.07 3.07 9.63
CA VAL A 200 -6.80 1.94 10.20
C VAL A 200 -8.25 1.98 9.73
N PHE A 201 -8.64 0.92 9.05
CA PHE A 201 -10.03 0.55 8.85
C PHE A 201 -10.33 -0.63 9.76
N LYS A 202 -11.62 -0.93 9.98
CA LYS A 202 -12.16 -2.02 10.82
C LYS A 202 -11.18 -3.14 11.22
N LYS A 203 -10.58 -3.85 10.25
CA LYS A 203 -9.55 -4.89 10.46
C LYS A 203 -8.26 -4.65 9.68
N GLU A 204 -8.19 -3.59 8.88
CA GLU A 204 -7.13 -3.36 7.90
C GLU A 204 -6.25 -2.22 8.40
N ILE A 205 -4.96 -2.48 8.53
CA ILE A 205 -3.95 -1.50 8.93
C ILE A 205 -3.05 -1.25 7.72
N GLY A 206 -2.98 -0.02 7.24
CA GLY A 206 -2.14 0.38 6.12
C GLY A 206 -1.06 1.34 6.58
N TYR A 207 0.21 0.97 6.40
CA TYR A 207 1.34 1.88 6.58
C TYR A 207 1.60 2.61 5.25
N VAL A 208 1.53 3.94 5.28
CA VAL A 208 1.56 4.76 4.07
C VAL A 208 2.91 5.45 3.93
N VAL A 209 3.62 5.13 2.85
CA VAL A 209 4.87 5.79 2.46
C VAL A 209 4.56 6.84 1.40
N LEU A 210 4.88 8.10 1.69
CA LEU A 210 4.82 9.19 0.73
C LEU A 210 6.12 9.26 -0.08
N VAL A 211 5.99 9.28 -1.40
CA VAL A 211 7.07 9.57 -2.34
C VAL A 211 6.82 10.93 -2.96
N HIS A 212 7.76 11.87 -2.80
CA HIS A 212 7.63 13.20 -3.37
C HIS A 212 8.94 13.74 -3.92
N SER A 213 8.83 14.68 -4.87
CA SER A 213 9.96 15.44 -5.40
C SER A 213 10.60 16.36 -4.35
N PRO A 214 11.93 16.55 -4.36
CA PRO A 214 12.64 17.47 -3.46
C PRO A 214 12.10 18.90 -3.48
N VAL A 215 11.53 19.36 -4.60
CA VAL A 215 10.89 20.69 -4.72
C VAL A 215 9.74 20.88 -3.71
N PHE A 216 9.08 19.78 -3.31
CA PHE A 216 8.01 19.79 -2.32
C PHE A 216 8.46 19.52 -0.88
N ASN A 217 9.77 19.54 -0.60
CA ASN A 217 10.29 19.21 0.73
C ASN A 217 9.69 20.09 1.84
N LYS A 218 9.55 21.39 1.59
CA LYS A 218 8.91 22.30 2.56
C LYS A 218 7.44 21.92 2.84
N LYS A 219 6.69 21.49 1.82
CA LYS A 219 5.27 21.10 1.93
C LYS A 219 5.07 19.85 2.80
N PHE A 220 6.04 18.94 2.78
CA PHE A 220 5.96 17.63 3.44
C PHE A 220 6.92 17.48 4.62
N SER A 221 7.55 18.57 5.05
CA SER A 221 8.57 18.59 6.10
C SER A 221 8.06 18.11 7.46
N GLN A 222 6.75 18.18 7.71
CA GLN A 222 6.13 17.64 8.93
C GLN A 222 6.15 16.11 9.00
N PHE A 223 6.28 15.41 7.87
CA PHE A 223 6.35 13.96 7.83
C PHE A 223 7.79 13.49 8.02
N PRO A 224 8.10 12.56 8.94
CA PRO A 224 9.45 12.03 9.08
C PRO A 224 9.94 11.34 7.81
N GLU A 225 11.24 11.37 7.54
CA GLU A 225 11.82 10.56 6.46
C GLU A 225 11.76 9.07 6.80
N LEU A 226 11.65 8.22 5.77
CA LEU A 226 11.55 6.75 5.91
C LEU A 226 12.86 6.08 6.39
N THR A 227 13.77 6.82 7.01
CA THR A 227 14.99 6.27 7.64
C THR A 227 14.72 5.68 9.02
N SER A 228 13.54 5.96 9.61
CA SER A 228 13.24 5.72 11.03
C SER A 228 12.10 4.73 11.30
N SER A 229 11.55 4.05 10.29
CA SER A 229 10.44 3.12 10.50
C SER A 229 10.92 1.69 10.81
N PRO A 230 10.49 1.06 11.91
CA PRO A 230 10.81 -0.33 12.21
C PRO A 230 9.99 -1.34 11.38
N LEU A 231 8.98 -0.87 10.64
CA LEU A 231 8.02 -1.69 9.91
C LEU A 231 8.24 -1.66 8.40
N VAL A 232 8.80 -0.57 7.89
CA VAL A 232 8.94 -0.32 6.45
C VAL A 232 10.30 0.31 6.17
N ALA A 233 11.03 -0.26 5.22
CA ALA A 233 12.25 0.34 4.72
C ALA A 233 12.30 0.28 3.19
N TYR A 234 13.17 1.10 2.60
CA TYR A 234 13.46 1.12 1.18
C TYR A 234 14.97 1.13 1.00
N ASP A 235 15.50 0.21 0.20
CA ASP A 235 16.96 0.06 -0.02
C ASP A 235 17.44 0.63 -1.37
N GLY A 236 16.56 1.32 -2.11
CA GLY A 236 16.82 1.79 -3.46
C GLY A 236 16.33 0.84 -4.56
N LYS A 237 15.95 -0.40 -4.24
CA LYS A 237 15.49 -1.41 -5.22
C LYS A 237 14.20 -2.11 -4.82
N LYS A 238 13.97 -2.30 -3.52
CA LYS A 238 12.81 -3.01 -2.99
C LYS A 238 12.25 -2.33 -1.75
N ILE A 239 10.96 -2.51 -1.52
CA ILE A 239 10.34 -2.19 -0.24
C ILE A 239 10.48 -3.41 0.66
N ILE A 240 11.02 -3.17 1.86
CA ILE A 240 11.15 -4.15 2.93
C ILE A 240 10.00 -3.90 3.89
N TRP A 241 9.11 -4.87 4.01
CA TRP A 241 7.94 -4.82 4.88
C TRP A 241 8.06 -5.88 5.97
N LYS A 242 8.19 -5.44 7.22
CA LYS A 242 8.18 -6.30 8.40
C LYS A 242 6.74 -6.48 8.89
N ALA A 243 6.02 -7.36 8.21
CA ALA A 243 4.61 -7.63 8.46
C ALA A 243 4.35 -8.18 9.85
N GLN A 244 3.37 -7.62 10.55
CA GLN A 244 3.01 -8.03 11.90
C GLN A 244 1.76 -8.93 11.94
N ALA A 245 0.89 -8.83 10.93
CA ALA A 245 -0.36 -9.57 10.84
C ALA A 245 -0.71 -9.92 9.38
N ILE A 246 -0.25 -11.09 8.94
CA ILE A 246 -0.38 -11.57 7.57
C ILE A 246 -1.69 -12.33 7.27
N CYS A 247 -2.50 -12.62 8.30
CA CYS A 247 -3.71 -13.43 8.18
C CYS A 247 -4.97 -12.57 8.17
N GLY A 248 -5.82 -12.74 7.16
CA GLY A 248 -7.19 -12.21 7.21
C GLY A 248 -8.09 -13.02 8.14
N THR A 249 -7.86 -14.34 8.19
CA THR A 249 -8.56 -15.29 9.05
C THR A 249 -7.58 -16.34 9.56
N HIS A 250 -7.44 -16.46 10.88
CA HIS A 250 -6.60 -17.48 11.51
C HIS A 250 -7.35 -18.81 11.55
N ASN A 251 -6.82 -19.82 10.86
CA ASN A 251 -7.31 -21.20 10.86
C ASN A 251 -6.26 -22.20 11.37
N TYR A 252 -5.03 -21.74 11.56
CA TYR A 252 -3.88 -22.52 11.93
C TYR A 252 -3.11 -21.82 13.04
N GLN A 253 -2.38 -22.63 13.80
CA GLN A 253 -1.34 -22.16 14.72
C GLN A 253 -0.01 -22.77 14.30
N THR A 254 1.08 -22.04 14.55
CA THR A 254 2.44 -22.54 14.39
C THR A 254 2.83 -23.36 15.61
N VAL A 255 3.42 -24.52 15.38
CA VAL A 255 3.99 -25.39 16.42
C VAL A 255 5.46 -25.58 16.13
N ILE A 256 6.32 -25.23 17.09
CA ILE A 256 7.76 -25.42 16.98
C ILE A 256 8.15 -26.69 17.73
N SER A 257 8.92 -27.57 17.08
CA SER A 257 9.49 -28.76 17.70
C SER A 257 10.92 -28.93 17.23
N GLY A 258 11.87 -28.71 18.14
CA GLY A 258 13.29 -28.63 17.79
C GLY A 258 13.54 -27.46 16.84
N ASN A 259 14.27 -27.71 15.75
CA ASN A 259 14.60 -26.72 14.71
C ASN A 259 13.61 -26.73 13.54
N THR A 260 12.37 -27.19 13.77
CA THR A 260 11.36 -27.29 12.72
C THR A 260 10.07 -26.63 13.17
N ALA A 261 9.43 -25.92 12.24
CA ALA A 261 8.12 -25.31 12.44
C ALA A 261 7.06 -26.06 11.62
N PHE A 262 5.90 -26.31 12.24
CA PHE A 262 4.78 -27.01 11.61
C PHE A 262 3.49 -26.23 11.81
N ILE A 263 2.47 -26.57 11.04
CA ILE A 263 1.12 -26.03 11.20
C ILE A 263 0.22 -27.03 11.90
N GLN A 264 -0.62 -26.52 12.78
CA GLN A 264 -1.72 -27.27 13.36
C GLN A 264 -3.03 -26.55 13.08
N ARG A 265 -3.99 -27.26 12.49
CA ARG A 265 -5.32 -26.73 12.23
C ARG A 265 -6.07 -26.50 13.54
N MET A 266 -6.66 -25.32 13.66
CA MET A 266 -7.49 -24.96 14.80
C MET A 266 -8.92 -25.49 14.64
N ARG A 267 -9.62 -25.68 15.77
CA ARG A 267 -11.03 -26.07 15.77
C ARG A 267 -11.98 -24.96 15.30
N ALA A 268 -11.64 -23.71 15.60
CA ALA A 268 -12.45 -22.54 15.27
C ALA A 268 -11.58 -21.46 14.64
N HIS A 269 -12.12 -20.75 13.66
CA HIS A 269 -11.41 -19.65 13.02
C HIS A 269 -11.50 -18.37 13.85
N GLN A 270 -10.46 -17.53 13.78
CA GLN A 270 -10.44 -16.22 14.43
C GLN A 270 -10.21 -15.11 13.41
N PHE A 271 -11.09 -14.12 13.42
CA PHE A 271 -10.84 -12.86 12.69
C PHE A 271 -9.98 -11.94 13.54
N TYR A 272 -8.85 -11.51 12.98
CA TYR A 272 -7.94 -10.55 13.59
C TYR A 272 -7.79 -9.32 12.68
N VAL A 273 -6.92 -8.38 13.07
CA VAL A 273 -6.42 -7.35 12.15
C VAL A 273 -5.40 -7.95 11.18
N TRP A 274 -5.17 -7.27 10.07
CA TRP A 274 -4.07 -7.56 9.14
C TRP A 274 -3.47 -6.25 8.64
N ASP A 275 -2.18 -6.26 8.34
CA ASP A 275 -1.44 -5.10 7.90
C ASP A 275 -0.98 -5.17 6.43
N HIS A 276 -0.69 -4.02 5.82
CA HIS A 276 -0.10 -3.89 4.49
C HIS A 276 0.58 -2.53 4.29
N ILE A 277 1.29 -2.39 3.17
CA ILE A 277 1.97 -1.16 2.77
C ILE A 277 1.29 -0.54 1.56
N SER A 278 1.13 0.78 1.59
CA SER A 278 0.76 1.58 0.43
C SER A 278 1.82 2.64 0.16
N LEU A 279 2.20 2.80 -1.11
CA LEU A 279 3.03 3.90 -1.58
C LEU A 279 2.13 4.94 -2.24
N VAL A 280 2.33 6.20 -1.88
CA VAL A 280 1.63 7.33 -2.49
C VAL A 280 2.61 8.26 -3.16
N PHE A 281 2.51 8.35 -4.48
CA PHE A 281 3.34 9.27 -5.26
C PHE A 281 2.62 10.61 -5.40
N HIS A 282 3.28 11.70 -4.97
CA HIS A 282 2.76 13.04 -5.19
C HIS A 282 2.94 13.43 -6.67
N THR A 283 1.86 13.41 -7.44
CA THR A 283 1.82 13.64 -8.89
C THR A 283 0.79 14.72 -9.24
N LYS A 284 1.20 15.99 -9.10
CA LYS A 284 0.38 17.15 -9.56
C LYS A 284 0.07 17.07 -11.05
N ASP A 285 1.07 16.68 -11.83
CA ASP A 285 0.98 16.41 -13.26
C ASP A 285 1.11 14.92 -13.54
N VAL A 286 0.70 14.49 -14.74
CA VAL A 286 0.68 13.08 -15.15
C VAL A 286 2.10 12.50 -15.14
N LEU A 287 2.31 11.38 -14.45
CA LEU A 287 3.49 10.53 -14.57
C LEU A 287 3.28 9.60 -15.78
N THR A 288 3.96 9.89 -16.89
CA THR A 288 3.68 9.29 -18.20
C THR A 288 4.51 8.03 -18.44
N PHE A 289 3.93 7.12 -19.23
CA PHE A 289 4.58 5.90 -19.68
C PHE A 289 4.24 5.62 -21.15
N PRO A 290 5.14 4.97 -21.91
CA PRO A 290 4.80 4.53 -23.26
C PRO A 290 3.54 3.64 -23.26
N LYS A 291 2.62 3.86 -24.21
CA LYS A 291 1.36 3.09 -24.30
C LYS A 291 1.59 1.57 -24.36
N ARG A 292 2.65 1.14 -25.04
CA ARG A 292 3.04 -0.28 -25.11
C ARG A 292 3.29 -0.84 -23.70
N LYS A 293 4.04 -0.10 -22.88
CA LYS A 293 4.32 -0.47 -21.50
C LYS A 293 3.07 -0.46 -20.63
N MET A 294 2.23 0.57 -20.77
CA MET A 294 0.94 0.63 -20.08
C MET A 294 0.07 -0.59 -20.42
N LYS A 295 0.00 -0.99 -21.70
CA LYS A 295 -0.77 -2.16 -22.13
C LYS A 295 -0.26 -3.45 -21.50
N THR A 296 1.06 -3.67 -21.50
CA THR A 296 1.66 -4.90 -20.96
C THR A 296 1.59 -4.97 -19.43
N SER A 297 1.55 -3.82 -18.77
CA SER A 297 1.37 -3.74 -17.31
C SER A 297 -0.08 -3.92 -16.85
N LEU A 298 -1.06 -3.73 -17.74
CA LEU A 298 -2.49 -3.74 -17.43
C LEU A 298 -3.05 -5.17 -17.42
N ASN A 299 -3.64 -5.55 -16.30
CA ASN A 299 -4.33 -6.83 -16.13
C ASN A 299 -5.72 -6.63 -15.52
N TRP A 300 -6.56 -7.66 -15.67
CA TRP A 300 -7.84 -7.74 -14.98
C TRP A 300 -7.71 -8.56 -13.68
N CYS A 301 -8.54 -8.24 -12.69
CA CYS A 301 -8.69 -8.98 -11.46
C CYS A 301 -10.18 -9.09 -11.05
N ASN A 302 -10.50 -10.16 -10.32
CA ASN A 302 -11.82 -10.35 -9.75
C ASN A 302 -12.10 -9.26 -8.72
N LEU A 303 -13.37 -8.89 -8.55
CA LEU A 303 -13.75 -8.01 -7.46
C LEU A 303 -14.08 -8.83 -6.21
N ASP A 304 -13.60 -8.37 -5.05
CA ASP A 304 -13.98 -8.96 -3.76
C ASP A 304 -15.46 -8.66 -3.51
N LEU A 305 -16.30 -9.68 -3.68
CA LEU A 305 -17.75 -9.58 -3.53
C LEU A 305 -18.17 -9.36 -2.07
N ASN A 306 -17.31 -9.71 -1.10
CA ASN A 306 -17.59 -9.49 0.32
C ASN A 306 -17.26 -8.06 0.75
N VAL A 307 -16.24 -7.46 0.13
CA VAL A 307 -15.76 -6.09 0.43
C VAL A 307 -15.51 -5.33 -0.87
N ASN A 308 -16.59 -4.87 -1.50
CA ASN A 308 -16.52 -4.07 -2.72
C ASN A 308 -16.34 -2.57 -2.39
N LEU A 309 -15.17 -2.02 -2.74
CA LEU A 309 -14.84 -0.61 -2.64
C LEU A 309 -14.70 0.06 -4.02
N SER A 310 -15.11 -0.57 -5.12
CA SER A 310 -14.96 -0.05 -6.50
C SER A 310 -15.93 1.07 -6.90
N ASN A 311 -16.65 1.65 -5.94
CA ASN A 311 -17.72 2.64 -6.17
C ASN A 311 -18.86 2.12 -7.06
N GLY A 312 -19.11 0.80 -7.05
CA GLY A 312 -20.22 0.17 -7.77
C GLY A 312 -19.91 -0.17 -9.23
N GLU A 313 -18.73 0.19 -9.74
CA GLU A 313 -18.31 -0.20 -11.08
C GLU A 313 -17.81 -1.65 -11.07
N GLN A 314 -18.42 -2.49 -11.89
CA GLN A 314 -18.04 -3.90 -12.07
C GLN A 314 -17.85 -4.16 -13.56
N CYS A 315 -16.74 -4.82 -13.91
CA CYS A 315 -16.47 -5.23 -15.28
C CYS A 315 -16.20 -6.74 -15.32
N PRO A 316 -17.10 -7.54 -15.92
CA PRO A 316 -16.88 -8.97 -16.12
C PRO A 316 -15.59 -9.26 -16.89
N HIS A 317 -15.01 -10.44 -16.66
CA HIS A 317 -13.74 -10.84 -17.29
C HIS A 317 -13.74 -10.70 -18.82
N PHE A 318 -14.78 -11.22 -19.50
CA PHE A 318 -14.84 -11.19 -20.95
C PHE A 318 -14.87 -9.76 -21.50
N GLU A 319 -15.65 -8.86 -20.89
CA GLU A 319 -15.69 -7.45 -21.29
C GLU A 319 -14.37 -6.74 -21.02
N ALA A 320 -13.68 -7.11 -19.93
CA ALA A 320 -12.40 -6.55 -19.59
C ALA A 320 -11.31 -6.98 -20.58
N GLU A 321 -11.29 -8.25 -21.00
CA GLU A 321 -10.36 -8.73 -22.02
C GLU A 321 -10.60 -8.05 -23.37
N GLU A 322 -11.85 -7.93 -23.81
CA GLU A 322 -12.20 -7.19 -25.03
C GLU A 322 -11.78 -5.73 -24.93
N PHE A 323 -12.04 -5.09 -23.79
CA PHE A 323 -11.64 -3.72 -23.53
C PHE A 323 -10.11 -3.57 -23.61
N ILE A 324 -9.33 -4.40 -22.93
CA ILE A 324 -7.86 -4.35 -22.97
C ILE A 324 -7.35 -4.56 -24.40
N LYS A 325 -7.92 -5.50 -25.15
CA LYS A 325 -7.57 -5.73 -26.56
C LYS A 325 -7.82 -4.51 -27.43
N SER A 326 -8.95 -3.82 -27.21
CA SER A 326 -9.35 -2.62 -27.96
C SER A 326 -8.45 -1.39 -27.75
N LEU A 327 -7.62 -1.38 -26.70
CA LEU A 327 -6.69 -0.28 -26.43
C LEU A 327 -5.60 -0.22 -27.51
N GLN A 328 -5.63 0.84 -28.33
CA GLN A 328 -4.64 1.06 -29.39
C GLN A 328 -3.31 1.54 -28.81
N VAL A 329 -2.22 0.91 -29.22
CA VAL A 329 -0.85 1.39 -28.99
C VAL A 329 -0.47 2.18 -30.24
N ASP A 330 0.09 3.37 -30.07
CA ASP A 330 0.55 4.14 -31.23
C ASP A 330 1.81 3.44 -31.78
N ASP A 331 1.82 3.11 -33.07
CA ASP A 331 2.94 2.47 -33.77
C ASP A 331 4.03 3.50 -34.11
N GLU A 332 4.61 4.19 -33.12
CA GLU A 332 5.76 5.06 -33.35
C GLU A 332 6.78 4.97 -32.23
N GLU A 333 7.72 4.04 -32.39
CA GLU A 333 9.14 4.22 -32.11
C GLU A 333 9.87 3.28 -33.09
N GLN A 334 10.26 3.83 -34.25
CA GLN A 334 11.33 3.24 -35.04
C GLN A 334 12.58 3.30 -34.18
N ASP A 335 13.17 2.14 -33.94
CA ASP A 335 14.49 2.00 -33.33
C ASP A 335 15.48 2.91 -34.07
N GLY A 336 15.85 4.02 -33.44
CA GLY A 336 17.01 4.80 -33.82
C GLY A 336 18.26 4.10 -33.31
N GLU A 337 18.68 3.05 -34.01
CA GLU A 337 20.07 2.62 -34.00
C GLU A 337 20.91 3.69 -34.72
N GLU A 338 21.78 4.38 -33.98
CA GLU A 338 23.11 4.80 -34.46
C GLU A 338 24.11 4.86 -33.30
#